data_AF-A0AAV2QB04-F1
#
_entry.id   AF-A0AAV2QB04-F1
#
_cell.length_a   1.000
_cell.length_b   1.000
_cell.length_c   1.000
_cell.angle_alpha   90.00
_cell.angle_beta   90.00
_cell.angle_gamma   90.00
#
_symmetry.space_group_name_H-M   'P 1'
#
loop_
_entity.id
_entity.type
_entity.pdbx_description
1 polymer ?
#
loop_
_entity_poly.entity_id
_entity_poly.type
_entity_poly.pdbx_seq_one_letter_code
_entity_poly.pdbx_strand_id
1 'polypeptide(L)'
;AKNVSNQKHLEYKKYLGNPALQSIFLHSTNVFEISDTIKNLKNINSAGHDEFSSKFIKMSAPILIPALEKIFNLALTSGIYPDSLKIAKVIPIFKKGSPTSVNNYRPISILSTIN
;
A
#
# COMPACT_ATOMS: atom_id res chain seq x y z
N ALA A 1 -30.36 3.71 -16.32
CA ALA A 1 -29.29 2.86 -16.89
C ALA A 1 -29.91 1.98 -17.97
N LYS A 2 -29.35 1.92 -19.18
CA LYS A 2 -29.85 1.01 -20.23
C LYS A 2 -29.50 -0.43 -19.83
N ASN A 3 -30.52 -1.27 -19.68
CA ASN A 3 -30.36 -2.70 -19.45
C ASN A 3 -29.70 -3.33 -20.68
N VAL A 4 -28.38 -3.53 -20.60
CA VAL A 4 -27.64 -4.32 -21.60
C VAL A 4 -27.94 -5.79 -21.29
N SER A 5 -28.42 -6.52 -22.29
CA SER A 5 -28.78 -7.93 -22.20
C SER A 5 -27.59 -8.80 -21.76
N ASN A 6 -27.85 -9.72 -20.83
CA ASN A 6 -26.90 -10.63 -20.17
C ASN A 6 -26.14 -11.61 -21.10
N GLN A 7 -26.28 -11.52 -22.42
CA GLN A 7 -25.68 -12.48 -23.37
C GLN A 7 -24.28 -12.10 -23.86
N LYS A 8 -23.84 -10.84 -23.72
CA LYS A 8 -22.48 -10.41 -24.12
C LYS A 8 -21.38 -10.70 -23.09
N HIS A 9 -21.74 -11.15 -21.88
CA HIS A 9 -20.79 -11.23 -20.76
C HIS A 9 -19.90 -12.49 -20.73
N LEU A 10 -20.19 -13.53 -21.54
CA LEU A 10 -19.38 -14.76 -21.57
C LEU A 10 -18.23 -14.74 -22.60
N GLU A 11 -18.18 -13.75 -23.50
CA GLU A 11 -17.16 -13.71 -24.55
C GLU A 11 -15.80 -13.21 -24.07
N TYR A 12 -15.66 -12.65 -22.86
CA TYR A 12 -14.38 -12.07 -22.42
C TYR A 12 -13.23 -13.09 -22.44
N LYS A 13 -13.55 -14.38 -22.25
CA LYS A 13 -12.58 -15.49 -22.30
C LYS A 13 -11.88 -15.62 -23.65
N LYS A 14 -12.47 -15.14 -24.76
CA LYS A 14 -11.80 -15.13 -26.07
C LYS A 14 -10.64 -14.13 -26.16
N TYR A 15 -10.63 -13.14 -25.26
CA TYR A 15 -9.55 -12.17 -25.11
C TYR A 15 -8.53 -12.60 -24.04
N LEU A 16 -8.81 -13.65 -23.27
CA LEU A 16 -7.87 -14.22 -22.31
C LEU A 16 -7.07 -15.33 -23.00
N GLY A 17 -5.75 -15.22 -23.01
CA GLY A 17 -4.87 -16.31 -23.42
C GLY A 17 -4.85 -17.46 -22.41
N ASN A 18 -4.01 -18.46 -22.66
CA ASN A 18 -3.78 -19.54 -21.72
C ASN A 18 -3.31 -18.96 -20.36
N PRO A 19 -3.93 -19.35 -19.23
CA PRO A 19 -3.51 -18.85 -17.93
C PRO A 19 -2.07 -19.31 -17.64
N ALA A 20 -1.20 -18.35 -17.34
CA ALA A 20 0.14 -18.63 -16.88
C ALA A 20 0.09 -19.05 -15.41
N LEU A 21 0.01 -20.37 -15.18
CA LEU A 21 -0.16 -21.00 -13.86
C LEU A 21 0.97 -20.68 -12.86
N GLN A 22 2.09 -20.12 -13.34
CA GLN A 22 3.34 -19.90 -12.62
C GLN A 22 3.91 -18.50 -12.94
N SER A 23 3.04 -17.49 -12.99
CA SER A 23 3.44 -16.13 -13.40
C SER A 23 3.82 -15.21 -12.23
N ILE A 24 3.43 -15.55 -10.99
CA ILE A 24 3.67 -14.74 -9.80
C ILE A 24 4.14 -15.65 -8.67
N PHE A 25 5.30 -15.32 -8.10
CA PHE A 25 5.86 -16.00 -6.94
C PHE A 25 6.18 -14.98 -5.87
N LEU A 26 5.90 -15.36 -4.62
CA LEU A 26 6.32 -14.60 -3.44
C LEU A 26 7.49 -15.35 -2.80
N HIS A 27 8.57 -14.63 -2.55
CA HIS A 27 9.72 -15.13 -1.83
C HIS A 27 9.82 -14.42 -0.49
N SER A 28 10.32 -15.12 0.52
CA SER A 28 10.62 -14.50 1.80
C SER A 28 11.64 -13.37 1.62
N THR A 29 11.39 -12.25 2.28
CA THR A 29 12.35 -11.15 2.40
C THR A 29 13.39 -11.47 3.47
N ASN A 30 14.48 -10.71 3.52
CA ASN A 30 15.50 -10.79 4.56
C ASN A 30 15.86 -9.40 5.10
N VAL A 31 16.65 -9.38 6.18
CA VAL A 31 17.10 -8.14 6.83
C VAL A 31 17.88 -7.19 5.92
N PHE A 32 18.60 -7.69 4.91
CA PHE A 32 19.38 -6.84 3.99
C PHE A 32 18.48 -6.09 3.01
N GLU A 33 17.50 -6.80 2.44
CA GLU A 33 16.49 -6.20 1.55
C GLU A 33 15.67 -5.13 2.26
N ILE A 34 15.25 -5.41 3.50
CA ILE A 34 14.50 -4.44 4.33
C ILE A 34 15.39 -3.25 4.68
N SER A 35 16.65 -3.48 5.07
CA SER A 35 17.61 -2.42 5.39
C SER A 35 17.84 -1.49 4.20
N ASP A 36 18.06 -2.05 3.01
CA ASP A 36 18.25 -1.26 1.78
C ASP A 36 16.99 -0.48 1.41
N THR A 37 15.82 -1.11 1.53
CA THR A 37 14.52 -0.46 1.31
C THR A 37 14.32 0.73 2.25
N ILE A 38 14.56 0.54 3.56
CA ILE A 38 14.46 1.62 4.56
C ILE A 38 15.45 2.74 4.27
N LYS A 39 16.70 2.41 3.91
CA LYS A 39 17.73 3.40 3.58
C LYS A 39 17.31 4.28 2.40
N ASN A 40 16.66 3.70 1.40
CA ASN A 40 16.21 4.35 0.18
C ASN A 40 14.87 5.12 0.32
N LEU A 41 14.19 5.05 1.47
CA LEU A 41 13.00 5.88 1.73
C LEU A 41 13.34 7.38 1.58
N LYS A 42 12.40 8.19 1.07
CA LYS A 42 12.57 9.65 1.07
C LYS A 42 12.58 10.15 2.52
N ASN A 43 13.41 11.12 2.86
CA ASN A 43 13.39 11.76 4.19
C ASN A 43 12.22 12.75 4.28
N ILE A 44 11.05 12.29 4.73
CA ILE A 44 9.82 13.07 4.85
C ILE A 44 9.31 13.02 6.29
N ASN A 45 8.62 14.08 6.71
CA ASN A 45 8.03 14.18 8.05
C ASN A 45 6.54 13.78 8.07
N SER A 46 5.90 13.63 6.91
CA SER A 46 4.53 13.12 6.86
C SER A 46 4.48 11.69 7.40
N ALA A 47 3.43 11.39 8.14
CA ALA A 47 3.19 10.09 8.74
C ALA A 47 1.74 9.66 8.55
N GLY A 48 1.51 8.35 8.59
CA GLY A 48 0.19 7.76 8.55
C GLY A 48 -0.55 7.92 9.89
N HIS A 49 -1.49 7.01 10.16
CA HIS A 49 -2.27 7.00 11.39
C HIS A 49 -1.44 6.65 12.65
N ASP A 50 -0.24 6.09 12.46
CA ASP A 50 0.70 5.68 13.51
C ASP A 50 1.68 6.79 13.90
N GLU A 51 1.64 7.93 13.20
CA GLU A 51 2.53 9.08 13.41
C GLU A 51 4.04 8.77 13.23
N PHE A 52 4.38 7.64 12.61
CA PHE A 52 5.75 7.26 12.28
C PHE A 52 6.15 7.71 10.87
N SER A 53 6.92 8.80 10.82
CA SER A 53 7.52 9.30 9.58
C SER A 53 8.69 8.44 9.09
N SER A 54 9.03 8.53 7.81
CA SER A 54 10.20 7.81 7.27
C SER A 54 11.52 8.19 7.94
N LYS A 55 11.64 9.44 8.41
CA LYS A 55 12.80 9.87 9.19
C LYS A 55 12.90 9.10 10.51
N PHE A 56 11.77 8.93 11.21
CA PHE A 56 11.71 8.12 12.42
C PHE A 56 12.04 6.65 12.12
N ILE A 57 11.44 6.06 11.09
CA ILE A 57 11.70 4.68 10.69
C ILE A 57 13.20 4.45 10.40
N LYS A 58 13.85 5.37 9.67
CA LYS A 58 15.29 5.28 9.41
C LYS A 58 16.14 5.34 10.67
N MET A 59 15.79 6.22 11.62
CA MET A 59 16.51 6.32 12.89
C MET A 59 16.35 5.07 13.75
N SER A 60 15.17 4.45 13.72
CA SER A 60 14.84 3.25 14.49
C SER A 60 15.14 1.94 13.75
N ALA A 61 15.67 2.01 12.52
CA ALA A 61 15.87 0.86 11.64
C ALA A 61 16.62 -0.32 12.29
N PRO A 62 17.71 -0.11 13.05
CA PRO A 62 18.45 -1.22 13.68
C PRO A 62 17.58 -2.08 14.62
N ILE A 63 16.55 -1.49 15.21
CA ILE A 63 15.63 -2.18 16.13
C ILE A 63 14.43 -2.76 15.37
N LEU A 64 13.95 -2.07 14.33
CA LEU A 64 12.75 -2.45 13.59
C LEU A 64 13.01 -3.60 12.59
N ILE A 65 14.16 -3.63 11.93
CA ILE A 65 14.44 -4.56 10.82
C ILE A 65 14.17 -6.04 11.20
N PRO A 66 14.65 -6.58 12.35
CA PRO A 66 14.39 -7.98 12.70
C PRO A 66 12.90 -8.27 12.97
N ALA A 67 12.14 -7.29 13.44
CA ALA A 67 10.70 -7.44 13.66
C ALA A 67 9.93 -7.38 12.33
N LEU A 68 10.30 -6.46 11.45
CA LEU A 68 9.71 -6.29 10.13
C LEU A 68 9.93 -7.53 9.26
N GLU A 69 11.13 -8.13 9.27
CA GLU A 69 11.41 -9.38 8.57
C GLU A 69 10.42 -10.48 8.97
N LYS A 70 10.22 -10.68 10.28
CA LYS A 70 9.29 -11.68 10.80
C LYS A 70 7.85 -11.38 10.38
N ILE A 71 7.41 -10.13 10.50
CA ILE A 71 6.04 -9.71 10.16
C ILE A 71 5.78 -9.89 8.65
N PHE A 72 6.70 -9.45 7.79
CA PHE A 72 6.55 -9.56 6.34
C PHE A 72 6.58 -11.01 5.88
N ASN A 73 7.53 -11.82 6.36
CA ASN A 73 7.57 -13.24 6.02
C ASN A 73 6.34 -14.00 6.54
N LEU A 74 5.82 -13.64 7.71
CA LEU A 74 4.57 -14.20 8.21
C LEU A 74 3.39 -13.81 7.32
N ALA A 75 3.31 -12.55 6.88
CA ALA A 75 2.24 -12.09 5.99
C ALA A 75 2.29 -12.79 4.63
N LEU A 76 3.49 -12.96 4.06
CA LEU A 76 3.69 -13.65 2.77
C LEU A 76 3.33 -15.14 2.84
N THR A 77 3.71 -15.81 3.93
CA THR A 77 3.47 -17.26 4.09
C THR A 77 2.04 -17.59 4.51
N SER A 78 1.44 -16.77 5.37
CA SER A 78 0.05 -16.97 5.83
C SER A 78 -0.99 -16.41 4.85
N GLY A 79 -0.59 -15.50 3.96
CA GLY A 79 -1.52 -14.73 3.12
C GLY A 79 -2.35 -13.70 3.91
N ILE A 80 -2.02 -13.44 5.18
CA ILE A 80 -2.74 -12.51 6.04
C ILE A 80 -1.94 -11.21 6.15
N TYR A 81 -2.49 -10.13 5.58
CA TYR A 81 -1.88 -8.81 5.67
C TYR A 81 -2.29 -8.10 6.98
N PRO A 82 -1.36 -7.45 7.72
CA PRO A 82 -1.66 -6.78 8.99
C PRO A 82 -2.74 -5.70 8.86
N ASP A 83 -3.76 -5.73 9.71
CA ASP A 83 -4.86 -4.75 9.66
C ASP A 83 -4.41 -3.32 9.99
N SER A 84 -3.44 -3.17 10.89
CA SER A 84 -2.85 -1.86 11.21
C SER A 84 -2.27 -1.17 9.97
N LEU A 85 -1.62 -1.91 9.08
CA LEU A 85 -1.02 -1.35 7.87
C LEU A 85 -2.06 -0.99 6.79
N LYS A 86 -3.31 -1.45 6.92
CA LYS A 86 -4.42 -1.09 6.01
C LYS A 86 -5.06 0.26 6.35
N ILE A 87 -4.76 0.84 7.52
CA ILE A 87 -5.39 2.07 7.99
C ILE A 87 -4.74 3.28 7.32
N ALA A 88 -5.58 4.08 6.65
CA ALA A 88 -5.18 5.33 6.00
C ALA A 88 -5.68 6.56 6.79
N LYS A 89 -4.77 7.52 6.99
CA LYS A 89 -5.08 8.88 7.46
C LYS A 89 -5.55 9.72 6.28
N VAL A 90 -6.82 10.14 6.27
CA VAL A 90 -7.41 10.92 5.19
C VAL A 90 -7.27 12.41 5.48
N ILE A 91 -6.60 13.15 4.60
CA ILE A 91 -6.39 14.60 4.74
C ILE A 91 -7.00 15.31 3.53
N PRO A 92 -7.90 16.29 3.71
CA PRO A 92 -8.40 17.10 2.61
C PRO A 92 -7.36 18.14 2.19
N ILE A 93 -6.96 18.14 0.92
CA ILE A 93 -6.05 19.12 0.32
C ILE A 93 -6.85 20.07 -0.56
N PHE A 94 -6.72 21.37 -0.31
CA PHE A 94 -7.37 22.39 -1.11
C PHE A 94 -6.89 22.35 -2.57
N LYS A 95 -7.82 22.37 -3.52
CA LYS A 95 -7.54 22.33 -4.96
C LYS A 95 -7.59 23.72 -5.58
N LYS A 96 -8.76 24.38 -5.54
CA LYS A 96 -9.04 25.71 -6.13
C LYS A 96 -10.46 26.17 -5.80
N GLY A 97 -10.76 27.47 -5.99
CA GLY A 97 -12.10 28.03 -5.80
C GLY A 97 -12.28 28.63 -4.40
N SER A 98 -13.50 28.56 -3.85
CA SER A 98 -13.75 29.01 -2.48
C SER A 98 -13.23 28.00 -1.44
N PRO A 99 -12.37 28.40 -0.48
CA PRO A 99 -11.92 27.54 0.63
C PRO A 99 -13.04 27.12 1.59
N THR A 100 -14.19 27.79 1.57
CA THR A 100 -15.33 27.43 2.44
C THR A 100 -16.20 26.32 1.87
N SER A 101 -15.99 25.95 0.60
CA SER A 101 -16.74 24.87 -0.05
C SER A 101 -15.96 23.56 0.00
N VAL A 102 -16.54 22.53 0.64
CA VAL A 102 -15.93 21.20 0.79
C VAL A 102 -15.59 20.55 -0.57
N ASN A 103 -16.38 20.83 -1.61
CA ASN A 103 -16.17 20.32 -2.97
C ASN A 103 -14.85 20.80 -3.62
N ASN A 104 -14.24 21.84 -3.06
CA ASN A 104 -12.98 22.41 -3.55
C ASN A 104 -11.74 21.75 -2.94
N TYR A 105 -11.92 20.68 -2.17
CA TYR A 105 -10.85 19.86 -1.60
C TYR A 105 -10.79 18.50 -2.28
N ARG A 106 -9.61 17.89 -2.29
CA ARG A 106 -9.42 16.49 -2.67
C ARG A 106 -8.93 15.72 -1.44
N PRO A 107 -9.54 14.59 -1.07
CA PRO A 107 -8.97 13.75 -0.03
C PRO A 107 -7.69 13.10 -0.57
N ILE A 108 -6.63 13.09 0.25
CA ILE A 108 -5.47 12.22 0.08
C ILE A 108 -5.45 11.21 1.21
N SER A 109 -5.02 9.99 0.90
CA SER A 109 -4.86 8.91 1.88
C SER A 109 -3.38 8.72 2.17
N ILE A 110 -2.97 8.86 3.42
CA ILE A 110 -1.61 8.61 3.88
C ILE A 110 -1.61 7.32 4.70
N LEU A 111 -0.91 6.31 4.21
CA LEU A 111 -0.72 5.03 4.90
C LEU A 111 0.46 5.11 5.87
N SER A 112 0.61 4.10 6.74
CA SER A 112 1.85 3.93 7.52
C SER A 112 3.05 3.88 6.59
N THR A 113 4.18 4.44 7.01
CA THR A 113 5.44 4.38 6.24
C THR A 113 5.98 2.95 6.09
N ILE A 114 5.51 2.02 6.93
CA ILE A 114 5.88 0.59 6.88
C ILE A 114 5.11 -0.19 5.81
N ASN A 115 3.98 0.33 5.33
CA ASN A 115 3.21 -0.27 4.24
C ASN A 115 3.94 -0.10 2.90
#